data_AF-A0A2T5LE41-F1
#
_entry.id   AF-A0A2T5LE41-F1
#
_cell.length_a   1.000
_cell.length_b   1.000
_cell.length_c   1.000
_cell.angle_alpha   90.00
_cell.angle_beta   90.00
_cell.angle_gamma   90.00
#
_symmetry.space_group_name_H-M   'P 1'
#
loop_
_entity.id
_entity.type
_entity.pdbx_description
1 polymer ?
#
loop_
_entity_poly.entity_id
_entity_poly.type
_entity_poly.pdbx_seq_one_letter_code
_entity_poly.pdbx_strand_id
1 'polypeptide(L)'
;MSSYDDESYEERDYDDDDSEDTVEKHVWQLLLMINPGDEEAAKKQFSDYRNEVEDQGDDDPIRLVGQVTDWRSSFEVDADDTRALVEALQELISRFQDVSMDWDGDPDDDEYHEDIDAAEIFNRAYDQLKPHGYTLWSREADDDVSAGWITSSSDDESMLVVATALHINLRRGDQMS
;
A
#
# COMPACT_ATOMS: atom_id res chain seq x y z
N MET A 1 44.38 -40.96 18.86
CA MET A 1 43.69 -40.58 17.60
C MET A 1 42.22 -40.81 17.85
N SER A 2 41.31 -39.85 17.88
CA SER A 2 41.35 -38.41 17.61
C SER A 2 40.41 -37.73 18.62
N SER A 3 40.70 -36.47 18.95
CA SER A 3 39.87 -35.56 19.74
C SER A 3 38.52 -35.38 19.06
N TYR A 4 37.41 -35.53 19.79
CA TYR A 4 36.12 -35.01 19.35
C TYR A 4 35.98 -33.63 19.97
N ASP A 5 36.08 -32.64 19.09
CA ASP A 5 35.94 -31.22 19.35
C ASP A 5 34.47 -30.95 19.73
N ASP A 6 34.31 -30.28 20.88
CA ASP A 6 33.06 -29.81 21.44
C ASP A 6 32.67 -28.54 20.67
N GLU A 7 32.05 -28.69 19.50
CA GLU A 7 31.46 -27.57 18.78
C GLU A 7 30.08 -27.31 19.39
N SER A 8 30.08 -26.55 20.49
CA SER A 8 28.91 -25.91 21.04
C SER A 8 28.26 -25.04 19.96
N TYR A 9 27.15 -25.52 19.39
CA TYR A 9 26.25 -24.67 18.63
C TYR A 9 25.67 -23.66 19.62
N GLU A 10 26.30 -22.49 19.71
CA GLU A 10 25.69 -21.29 20.27
C GLU A 10 24.46 -20.99 19.42
N GLU A 11 23.33 -21.54 19.87
CA GLU A 11 21.99 -21.12 19.49
C GLU A 11 21.94 -19.62 19.84
N ARG A 12 22.15 -18.78 18.82
CA ARG A 12 21.91 -17.35 18.97
C ARG A 12 20.42 -17.20 19.20
N ASP A 13 20.04 -16.99 20.46
CA ASP A 13 18.83 -16.26 20.80
C ASP A 13 18.84 -14.97 19.96
N TYR A 14 18.01 -14.95 18.93
CA TYR A 14 17.62 -13.71 18.29
C TYR A 14 16.66 -13.05 19.27
N ASP A 15 17.15 -11.99 19.93
CA ASP A 15 16.34 -11.08 20.74
C ASP A 15 15.07 -10.71 19.95
N ASP A 16 13.92 -11.19 20.43
CA ASP A 16 12.57 -10.91 19.96
C ASP A 16 12.08 -9.51 20.43
N ASP A 17 12.91 -8.80 21.21
CA ASP A 17 12.62 -7.51 21.87
C ASP A 17 12.73 -6.29 20.93
N ASP A 18 13.11 -6.49 19.65
CA ASP A 18 13.24 -5.42 18.63
C ASP A 18 12.14 -5.51 17.54
N SER A 19 11.21 -6.48 17.63
CA SER A 19 10.25 -6.78 16.56
C SER A 19 9.16 -5.71 16.41
N GLU A 20 8.49 -5.33 17.51
CA GLU A 20 7.44 -4.30 17.55
C GLU A 20 7.98 -2.92 17.13
N ASP A 21 9.13 -2.53 17.67
CA ASP A 21 9.85 -1.29 17.35
C ASP A 21 10.31 -1.27 15.88
N THR A 22 10.52 -2.44 15.28
CA THR A 22 10.85 -2.61 13.86
C THR A 22 9.62 -2.53 12.97
N VAL A 23 8.50 -3.16 13.35
CA VAL A 23 7.23 -3.06 12.61
C VAL A 23 6.74 -1.62 12.57
N GLU A 24 6.73 -0.92 13.71
CA GLU A 24 6.32 0.47 13.79
C GLU A 24 7.17 1.38 12.88
N LYS A 25 8.50 1.16 12.83
CA LYS A 25 9.41 1.89 11.92
C LYS A 25 9.07 1.65 10.45
N HIS A 26 8.75 0.42 10.07
CA HIS A 26 8.36 0.11 8.69
C HIS A 26 6.99 0.69 8.35
N VAL A 27 6.02 0.67 9.28
CA VAL A 27 4.72 1.34 9.11
C VAL A 27 4.90 2.84 8.93
N TRP A 28 5.76 3.48 9.73
CA TRP A 28 6.08 4.89 9.56
C TRP A 28 6.68 5.20 8.18
N GLN A 29 7.63 4.37 7.72
CA GLN A 29 8.22 4.50 6.37
C GLN A 29 7.18 4.31 5.27
N LEU A 30 6.27 3.33 5.41
CA LEU A 30 5.16 3.12 4.49
C LEU A 30 4.27 4.37 4.39
N LEU A 31 3.86 4.92 5.54
CA LEU A 31 3.01 6.10 5.60
C LEU A 31 3.65 7.33 4.95
N LEU A 32 4.97 7.52 5.07
CA LEU A 32 5.69 8.56 4.35
C LEU A 32 5.64 8.38 2.83
N MET A 33 5.80 7.15 2.34
CA MET A 33 5.83 6.86 0.91
C MET A 33 4.44 6.99 0.25
N ILE A 34 3.35 6.60 0.92
CA ILE A 34 1.97 6.71 0.39
C ILE A 34 1.37 8.12 0.52
N ASN A 35 2.05 9.02 1.24
CA ASN A 35 1.75 10.45 1.33
C ASN A 35 2.90 11.27 0.73
N PRO A 36 3.19 11.14 -0.58
CA PRO A 36 4.37 11.78 -1.17
C PRO A 36 4.24 13.31 -1.07
N GLY A 37 5.18 13.91 -0.35
CA GLY A 37 5.22 15.36 -0.12
C GLY A 37 4.30 15.87 1.00
N ASP A 38 3.55 15.00 1.68
CA ASP A 38 2.64 15.36 2.79
C ASP A 38 2.99 14.62 4.09
N GLU A 39 4.06 15.09 4.74
CA GLU A 39 4.50 14.53 6.02
C GLU A 39 3.47 14.78 7.15
N GLU A 40 2.64 15.82 7.06
CA GLU A 40 1.63 16.11 8.06
C GLU A 40 0.50 15.08 8.03
N ALA A 41 0.05 14.69 6.83
CA ALA A 41 -0.89 13.58 6.66
C ALA A 41 -0.32 12.27 7.19
N ALA A 42 0.95 11.95 6.87
CA ALA A 42 1.62 10.75 7.38
C ALA A 42 1.67 10.74 8.91
N LYS A 43 2.04 11.85 9.57
CA LYS A 43 2.08 11.96 11.05
C LYS A 43 0.71 11.75 11.69
N LYS A 44 -0.34 12.29 11.06
CA LYS A 44 -1.70 12.13 11.56
C LYS A 44 -2.14 10.67 11.45
N GLN A 45 -1.95 10.04 10.29
CA GLN A 45 -2.27 8.62 10.08
C GLN A 45 -1.46 7.70 10.98
N PHE A 46 -0.20 8.02 11.25
CA PHE A 46 0.63 7.25 12.18
C PHE A 46 0.17 7.40 13.63
N SER A 47 -0.35 8.57 14.00
CA SER A 47 -0.96 8.76 15.33
C SER A 47 -2.28 8.00 15.44
N ASP A 48 -3.11 8.02 14.39
CA ASP A 48 -4.33 7.21 14.31
C ASP A 48 -3.98 5.72 14.41
N TYR A 49 -2.96 5.23 13.69
CA TYR A 49 -2.49 3.84 13.74
C TYR A 49 -2.13 3.40 15.17
N ARG A 50 -1.35 4.19 15.89
CA ARG A 50 -0.95 3.86 17.27
C ARG A 50 -2.16 3.78 18.22
N ASN A 51 -3.16 4.65 18.02
CA ASN A 51 -4.39 4.55 18.81
C ASN A 51 -5.13 3.24 18.52
N GLU A 52 -5.17 2.79 17.25
CA GLU A 52 -5.82 1.52 16.90
C GLU A 52 -5.04 0.31 17.45
N VAL A 53 -3.71 0.37 17.47
CA VAL A 53 -2.87 -0.65 18.15
C VAL A 53 -3.20 -0.70 19.64
N GLU A 54 -3.36 0.45 20.32
CA GLU A 54 -3.73 0.49 21.73
C GLU A 54 -5.15 -0.08 22.00
N ASP A 55 -6.09 0.10 21.07
CA ASP A 55 -7.49 -0.33 21.24
C ASP A 55 -7.71 -1.81 20.86
N GLN A 56 -7.10 -2.25 19.76
CA GLN A 56 -7.37 -3.54 19.12
C GLN A 56 -6.21 -4.54 19.20
N GLY A 57 -4.99 -4.11 19.56
CA GLY A 57 -3.75 -4.89 19.46
C GLY A 57 -3.08 -4.78 18.09
N ASP A 58 -1.83 -5.25 17.99
CA ASP A 58 -0.95 -5.14 16.82
C ASP A 58 -0.78 -6.44 16.02
N ASP A 59 -1.66 -7.45 16.23
CA ASP A 59 -1.56 -8.77 15.58
C ASP A 59 -1.56 -8.69 14.04
N ASP A 60 -2.18 -7.66 13.47
CA ASP A 60 -2.20 -7.40 12.02
C ASP A 60 -1.99 -5.90 11.74
N PRO A 61 -0.73 -5.44 11.64
CA PRO A 61 -0.41 -4.04 11.46
C PRO A 61 -0.90 -3.50 10.10
N ILE A 62 -1.01 -4.35 9.08
CA ILE A 62 -1.42 -3.92 7.73
C ILE A 62 -2.91 -3.69 7.65
N ARG A 63 -3.72 -4.51 8.34
CA ARG A 63 -5.14 -4.23 8.51
C ARG A 63 -5.36 -2.87 9.19
N LEU A 64 -4.57 -2.53 10.21
CA LEU A 64 -4.67 -1.25 10.91
C LEU A 64 -4.21 -0.08 10.04
N VAL A 65 -3.12 -0.25 9.27
CA VAL A 65 -2.69 0.74 8.26
C VAL A 65 -3.84 1.00 7.31
N GLY A 66 -4.43 -0.04 6.71
CA GLY A 66 -5.58 0.07 5.83
C GLY A 66 -6.69 0.92 6.44
N GLN A 67 -7.10 0.65 7.68
CA GLN A 67 -8.16 1.41 8.37
C GLN A 67 -7.87 2.91 8.49
N VAL A 68 -6.63 3.30 8.77
CA VAL A 68 -6.30 4.72 9.00
C VAL A 68 -5.94 5.47 7.71
N THR A 69 -5.62 4.73 6.65
CA THR A 69 -5.24 5.26 5.33
C THR A 69 -6.37 5.19 4.31
N ASP A 70 -7.42 4.40 4.55
CA ASP A 70 -8.56 4.22 3.65
C ASP A 70 -9.21 5.55 3.25
N TRP A 71 -9.47 5.72 1.96
CA TRP A 71 -9.95 6.95 1.30
C TRP A 71 -9.11 8.22 1.59
N ARG A 72 -7.89 8.08 2.12
CA ARG A 72 -6.98 9.20 2.42
C ARG A 72 -5.67 9.07 1.66
N SER A 73 -5.02 7.92 1.77
CA SER A 73 -3.74 7.61 1.12
C SER A 73 -3.65 6.18 0.59
N SER A 74 -4.64 5.34 0.90
CA SER A 74 -4.90 4.06 0.27
C SER A 74 -6.38 3.92 -0.05
N PHE A 75 -6.74 2.85 -0.75
CA PHE A 75 -8.11 2.43 -0.94
C PHE A 75 -8.25 0.92 -0.75
N GLU A 76 -9.45 0.51 -0.38
CA GLU A 76 -9.94 -0.86 -0.38
C GLU A 76 -11.40 -0.85 -0.86
N VAL A 77 -11.68 -1.48 -1.99
CA VAL A 77 -13.01 -1.53 -2.62
C VAL A 77 -13.30 -2.92 -3.15
N ASP A 78 -14.58 -3.26 -3.35
CA ASP A 78 -14.95 -4.51 -4.02
C ASP A 78 -14.38 -4.54 -5.45
N ALA A 79 -13.79 -5.67 -5.86
CA ALA A 79 -13.15 -5.82 -7.16
C ALA A 79 -14.13 -5.73 -8.34
N ASP A 80 -15.40 -6.09 -8.12
CA ASP A 80 -16.49 -5.93 -9.09
C ASP A 80 -17.10 -4.51 -9.08
N ASP A 81 -16.75 -3.65 -8.12
CA ASP A 81 -17.24 -2.27 -8.05
C ASP A 81 -16.25 -1.31 -8.71
N THR A 82 -16.28 -1.31 -10.04
CA THR A 82 -15.46 -0.43 -10.89
C THR A 82 -15.73 1.05 -10.64
N ARG A 83 -16.96 1.40 -10.21
CA ARG A 83 -17.32 2.78 -9.85
C ARG A 83 -16.60 3.19 -8.59
N ALA A 84 -16.69 2.39 -7.52
CA ALA A 84 -15.98 2.67 -6.28
C ALA A 84 -14.47 2.75 -6.52
N LEU A 85 -13.90 1.91 -7.38
CA LEU A 85 -12.48 1.96 -7.73
C LEU A 85 -12.11 3.28 -8.43
N VAL A 86 -12.88 3.71 -9.42
CA VAL A 86 -12.64 4.98 -10.13
C VAL A 86 -12.79 6.17 -9.17
N GLU A 87 -13.80 6.18 -8.30
CA GLU A 87 -13.97 7.20 -7.28
C GLU A 87 -12.78 7.24 -6.31
N ALA A 88 -12.35 6.09 -5.80
CA ALA A 88 -11.21 5.99 -4.89
C ALA A 88 -9.91 6.48 -5.53
N LEU A 89 -9.65 6.12 -6.79
CA LEU A 89 -8.49 6.61 -7.54
C LEU A 89 -8.56 8.11 -7.77
N GLN A 90 -9.73 8.66 -8.15
CA GLN A 90 -9.91 10.10 -8.30
C GLN A 90 -9.66 10.85 -7.00
N GLU A 91 -10.19 10.36 -5.88
CA GLU A 91 -9.96 10.94 -4.55
C GLU A 91 -8.48 10.93 -4.19
N LEU A 92 -7.78 9.80 -4.38
CA LEU A 92 -6.34 9.71 -4.10
C LEU A 92 -5.50 10.62 -5.01
N ILE A 93 -5.87 10.74 -6.28
CA ILE A 93 -5.16 11.56 -7.27
C ILE A 93 -5.43 13.05 -7.06
N SER A 94 -6.59 13.43 -6.52
CA SER A 94 -6.94 14.83 -6.21
C SER A 94 -5.95 15.51 -5.26
N ARG A 95 -5.18 14.72 -4.50
CA ARG A 95 -4.08 15.18 -3.64
C ARG A 95 -2.91 15.77 -4.44
N PHE A 96 -2.76 15.37 -5.70
CA PHE A 96 -1.69 15.81 -6.58
C PHE A 96 -2.20 16.91 -7.52
N GLN A 97 -1.64 18.12 -7.40
CA GLN A 97 -2.09 19.28 -8.18
C GLN A 97 -1.78 19.17 -9.68
N ASP A 98 -0.79 18.35 -10.05
CA ASP A 98 -0.26 18.27 -11.42
C ASP A 98 -0.84 17.13 -12.24
N VAL A 99 -1.77 16.36 -11.70
CA VAL A 99 -2.31 15.14 -12.32
C VAL A 99 -3.79 15.31 -12.62
N SER A 100 -4.19 15.05 -13.86
CA SER A 100 -5.60 14.98 -14.29
C SER A 100 -5.80 13.68 -15.03
N MET A 101 -6.81 12.90 -14.63
CA MET A 101 -7.14 11.64 -15.28
C MET A 101 -8.06 11.86 -16.48
N ASP A 102 -7.78 11.15 -17.57
CA ASP A 102 -8.64 10.95 -18.72
C ASP A 102 -9.15 9.50 -18.72
N TRP A 103 -10.44 9.33 -18.48
CA TRP A 103 -11.06 8.00 -18.37
C TRP A 103 -11.51 7.42 -19.71
N ASP A 104 -11.36 8.16 -20.81
CA ASP A 104 -11.86 7.80 -22.15
C ASP A 104 -13.39 7.57 -22.19
N GLY A 105 -14.11 8.35 -21.39
CA GLY A 105 -15.54 8.22 -21.16
C GLY A 105 -15.99 9.08 -19.99
N ASP A 106 -17.28 8.98 -19.64
CA ASP A 106 -17.81 9.60 -18.43
C ASP A 106 -17.83 8.55 -17.30
N PRO A 107 -16.93 8.64 -16.30
CA PRO A 107 -16.90 7.68 -15.19
C PRO A 107 -18.13 7.75 -14.28
N ASP A 108 -18.95 8.80 -14.40
CA ASP A 108 -20.22 8.89 -13.67
C ASP A 108 -21.35 8.08 -14.34
N ASP A 109 -21.20 7.68 -15.61
CA ASP A 109 -22.21 6.92 -16.35
C ASP A 109 -22.18 5.42 -16.02
N ASP A 110 -23.34 4.79 -15.88
CA ASP A 110 -23.44 3.35 -15.63
C ASP A 110 -22.86 2.55 -16.82
N GLU A 111 -23.05 3.02 -18.05
CA GLU A 111 -22.57 2.35 -19.28
C GLU A 111 -21.04 2.20 -19.30
N TYR A 112 -20.31 3.15 -18.69
CA TYR A 112 -18.84 3.07 -18.58
C TYR A 112 -18.38 1.84 -17.82
N HIS A 113 -19.12 1.47 -16.77
CA HIS A 113 -18.79 0.39 -15.83
C HIS A 113 -19.24 -0.99 -16.32
N GLU A 114 -20.04 -1.06 -17.40
CA GLU A 114 -20.49 -2.33 -17.97
C GLU A 114 -19.42 -3.02 -18.84
N ASP A 115 -18.53 -2.22 -19.46
CA ASP A 115 -17.57 -2.68 -20.46
C ASP A 115 -16.10 -2.67 -19.99
N ILE A 116 -15.83 -2.20 -18.76
CA ILE A 116 -14.49 -2.07 -18.19
C ILE A 116 -14.34 -2.91 -16.93
N ASP A 117 -13.16 -3.49 -16.71
CA ASP A 117 -12.84 -4.18 -15.47
C ASP A 117 -11.83 -3.41 -14.59
N ALA A 118 -11.65 -3.85 -13.35
CA ALA A 118 -10.71 -3.24 -12.41
C ALA A 118 -9.28 -3.21 -12.95
N ALA A 119 -8.85 -4.26 -13.67
CA ALA A 119 -7.51 -4.34 -14.25
C ALA A 119 -7.29 -3.26 -15.32
N GLU A 120 -8.25 -3.02 -16.21
CA GLU A 120 -8.21 -1.94 -17.20
C GLU A 120 -8.17 -0.56 -16.54
N ILE A 121 -8.96 -0.35 -15.48
CA ILE A 121 -8.94 0.90 -14.69
C ILE A 121 -7.56 1.13 -14.06
N PHE A 122 -6.98 0.12 -13.42
CA PHE A 122 -5.65 0.19 -12.81
C PHE A 122 -4.56 0.50 -13.84
N ASN A 123 -4.57 -0.21 -14.97
CA ASN A 123 -3.59 -0.01 -16.04
C ASN A 123 -3.68 1.41 -16.60
N ARG A 124 -4.90 1.90 -16.87
CA ARG A 124 -5.14 3.26 -17.36
C ARG A 124 -4.65 4.32 -16.37
N ALA A 125 -4.96 4.17 -15.09
CA ALA A 125 -4.50 5.10 -14.06
C ALA A 125 -2.97 5.08 -13.91
N TYR A 126 -2.36 3.89 -13.93
CA TYR A 126 -0.90 3.72 -13.86
C TYR A 126 -0.18 4.43 -15.02
N ASP A 127 -0.63 4.21 -16.26
CA ASP A 127 -0.01 4.83 -17.45
C ASP A 127 -0.08 6.36 -17.42
N GLN A 128 -1.15 6.90 -16.84
CA GLN A 128 -1.31 8.34 -16.67
C GLN A 128 -0.53 8.90 -15.48
N LEU A 129 -0.31 8.14 -14.40
CA LEU A 129 0.49 8.57 -13.25
C LEU A 129 2.00 8.56 -13.51
N LYS A 130 2.47 7.58 -14.27
CA LYS A 130 3.87 7.37 -14.61
C LYS A 130 4.61 8.60 -15.17
N PRO A 131 4.08 9.37 -16.14
CA PRO A 131 4.75 10.57 -16.65
C PRO A 131 4.89 11.69 -15.61
N HIS A 132 4.09 11.67 -14.54
CA HIS A 132 4.16 12.62 -13.43
C HIS A 132 5.10 12.15 -12.30
N GLY A 133 5.75 10.99 -12.45
CA GLY A 133 6.67 10.43 -11.46
C GLY A 133 5.98 9.79 -10.27
N TYR A 134 4.77 9.26 -10.47
CA TYR A 134 4.04 8.48 -9.49
C TYR A 134 3.85 7.03 -9.94
N THR A 135 3.80 6.12 -8.97
CA THR A 135 3.59 4.68 -9.17
C THR A 135 2.31 4.27 -8.45
N LEU A 136 1.36 3.69 -9.18
CA LEU A 136 0.18 3.03 -8.61
C LEU A 136 0.53 1.57 -8.26
N TRP A 137 0.29 1.21 -7.02
CA TRP A 137 0.50 -0.13 -6.48
C TRP A 137 -0.85 -0.77 -6.16
N SER A 138 -0.99 -2.03 -6.56
CA SER A 138 -1.99 -2.95 -6.04
C SER A 138 -1.35 -3.76 -4.91
N ARG A 139 -2.05 -3.88 -3.80
CA ARG A 139 -1.71 -4.84 -2.75
C ARG A 139 -2.68 -6.02 -2.82
N GLU A 140 -2.19 -7.19 -2.44
CA GLU A 140 -3.05 -8.33 -2.18
C GLU A 140 -3.98 -8.01 -0.99
N ALA A 141 -5.25 -8.29 -1.21
CA ALA A 141 -6.32 -8.28 -0.23
C ALA A 141 -7.13 -9.58 -0.42
N ASP A 142 -8.33 -9.68 0.16
CA ASP A 142 -9.22 -10.80 -0.10
C ASP A 142 -9.54 -10.95 -1.60
N ASP A 143 -9.91 -12.16 -2.05
CA ASP A 143 -10.09 -12.52 -3.47
C ASP A 143 -11.07 -11.61 -4.24
N ASP A 144 -12.01 -10.97 -3.54
CA ASP A 144 -13.03 -10.08 -4.12
C ASP A 144 -12.74 -8.59 -3.82
N VAL A 145 -11.53 -8.26 -3.38
CA VAL A 145 -11.16 -6.91 -2.93
C VAL A 145 -10.00 -6.36 -3.75
N SER A 146 -10.22 -5.17 -4.32
CA SER A 146 -9.19 -4.36 -4.94
C SER A 146 -8.66 -3.33 -3.94
N ALA A 147 -7.37 -3.41 -3.61
CA ALA A 147 -6.73 -2.48 -2.72
C ALA A 147 -5.40 -1.95 -3.25
N GLY A 148 -5.04 -0.73 -2.87
CA GLY A 148 -3.84 -0.10 -3.39
C GLY A 148 -3.56 1.29 -2.83
N TRP A 149 -2.47 1.89 -3.32
CA TRP A 149 -2.05 3.24 -3.01
C TRP A 149 -1.12 3.79 -4.10
N ILE A 150 -0.79 5.08 -3.99
CA ILE A 150 0.10 5.78 -4.92
C ILE A 150 1.32 6.28 -4.16
N THR A 151 2.51 6.07 -4.72
CA THR A 151 3.78 6.59 -4.18
C THR A 151 4.54 7.41 -5.22
N SER A 152 5.58 8.13 -4.80
CA SER A 152 6.57 8.62 -5.76
C SER A 152 7.30 7.46 -6.41
N SER A 153 7.55 7.54 -7.72
CA SER A 153 8.35 6.55 -8.44
C SER A 153 9.82 6.53 -8.01
N SER A 154 10.29 7.59 -7.32
CA SER A 154 11.63 7.59 -6.71
C SER A 154 11.73 6.65 -5.51
N ASP A 155 10.60 6.31 -4.89
CA ASP A 155 10.52 5.43 -3.73
C ASP A 155 10.22 3.97 -4.11
N ASP A 156 10.16 3.62 -5.40
CA ASP A 156 9.79 2.28 -5.87
C ASP A 156 10.61 1.14 -5.24
N GLU A 157 11.93 1.32 -5.16
CA GLU A 157 12.82 0.31 -4.55
C GLU A 157 12.59 0.22 -3.04
N SER A 158 12.45 1.36 -2.37
CA SER A 158 12.16 1.44 -0.93
C SER A 158 10.81 0.82 -0.59
N MET A 159 9.81 1.03 -1.45
CA MET A 159 8.47 0.47 -1.30
C MET A 159 8.51 -1.06 -1.30
N LEU A 160 9.25 -1.68 -2.22
CA LEU A 160 9.39 -3.14 -2.26
C LEU A 160 10.08 -3.71 -1.02
N VAL A 161 11.08 -2.99 -0.48
CA VAL A 161 11.77 -3.38 0.75
C VAL A 161 10.83 -3.34 1.95
N VAL A 162 10.10 -2.24 2.13
CA VAL A 162 9.15 -2.06 3.24
C VAL A 162 7.98 -3.04 3.13
N ALA A 163 7.44 -3.25 1.92
CA ALA A 163 6.41 -4.23 1.67
C ALA A 163 6.86 -5.64 2.04
N THR A 164 8.09 -6.03 1.67
CA THR A 164 8.66 -7.33 2.05
C THR A 164 8.80 -7.47 3.57
N ALA A 165 9.26 -6.42 4.26
CA ALA A 165 9.40 -6.42 5.72
C ALA A 165 8.06 -6.51 6.45
N LEU A 166 7.01 -5.93 5.87
CA LEU A 166 5.64 -5.98 6.41
C LEU A 166 4.80 -7.13 5.84
N HIS A 167 5.41 -8.06 5.08
CA HIS A 167 4.73 -9.19 4.44
C HIS A 167 3.57 -8.80 3.50
N ILE A 168 3.64 -7.62 2.89
CA ILE A 168 2.67 -7.13 1.91
C ILE A 168 3.05 -7.66 0.52
N ASN A 169 2.13 -8.35 -0.14
CA ASN A 169 2.31 -8.73 -1.54
C ASN A 169 1.88 -7.57 -2.46
N LEU A 170 2.85 -6.92 -3.11
CA LEU A 170 2.63 -5.79 -4.00
C LEU A 170 2.80 -6.16 -5.47
N ARG A 171 1.90 -5.63 -6.29
CA ARG A 171 1.98 -5.64 -7.75
C ARG A 171 1.90 -4.20 -8.26
N ARG A 172 2.63 -3.88 -9.32
CA ARG A 172 2.46 -2.59 -9.99
C ARG A 172 1.21 -2.62 -10.85
N GLY A 173 0.62 -1.45 -11.12
CA GLY A 173 -0.56 -1.33 -11.97
C GLY A 173 -0.40 -2.02 -13.34
N ASP A 174 0.79 -1.93 -13.96
CA ASP A 174 1.12 -2.57 -15.25
C ASP A 174 1.24 -4.10 -15.19
N GLN A 175 1.13 -4.68 -14.00
CA GLN A 175 1.20 -6.13 -13.76
C GLN A 175 -0.17 -6.73 -13.40
N MET A 176 -1.22 -5.91 -13.37
CA MET A 176 -2.60 -6.36 -13.28
C MET A 176 -3.00 -6.95 -14.64
N SER A 177 -3.23 -8.26 -14.70
CA SER A 177 -3.54 -9.02 -15.92
C SER A 177 -4.70 -9.97 -15.70
#